data_AF-A0A0L7SYK7-F1
#
_entry.id   AF-A0A0L7SYK7-F1
#
_cell.length_a   1.000
_cell.length_b   1.000
_cell.length_c   1.000
_cell.angle_alpha   90.00
_cell.angle_beta   90.00
_cell.angle_gamma   90.00
#
_symmetry.space_group_name_H-M   'P 1'
#
loop_
_entity.id
_entity.type
_entity.pdbx_description
1 polymer ?
#
loop_
_entity_poly.entity_id
_entity_poly.type
_entity_poly.pdbx_seq_one_letter_code
_entity_poly.pdbx_strand_id
1 'polypeptide(L)'
;MLPESWWQSLSENSYGVRTCLVASSPCIAWTMDLNNDGKPEVLVYDRDQREITAFSEENEQWRNIAGFSCRDRISCPDKYSAAFDRAIQQGELGTIEKPGRDLQIDGQRYKLDYYGAY
;
A
#
# COMPACT_ATOMS: atom_id res chain seq x y z
N MET A 1 4.41 -16.24 0.28
CA MET A 1 3.11 -16.87 -0.08
C MET A 1 2.04 -16.08 0.67
N LEU A 2 0.92 -15.74 0.03
CA LEU A 2 -0.13 -14.94 0.66
C LEU A 2 -0.89 -15.77 1.71
N PRO A 3 -1.37 -15.16 2.81
CA PRO A 3 -2.15 -15.87 3.82
C PRO A 3 -3.47 -16.43 3.28
N GLU A 4 -3.84 -17.64 3.70
CA GLU A 4 -5.12 -18.26 3.33
C GLU A 4 -6.33 -17.47 3.85
N SER A 5 -6.23 -16.92 5.08
CA SER A 5 -7.27 -16.07 5.66
C SER A 5 -7.53 -14.81 4.82
N TRP A 6 -6.50 -14.30 4.14
CA TRP A 6 -6.66 -13.15 3.24
C TRP A 6 -7.52 -13.50 2.03
N TRP A 7 -7.25 -14.63 1.37
CA TRP A 7 -8.06 -15.11 0.24
C TRP A 7 -9.54 -15.28 0.60
N GLN A 8 -9.80 -15.82 1.80
CA GLN A 8 -11.16 -16.01 2.31
C GLN A 8 -11.86 -14.67 2.59
N SER A 9 -11.11 -13.63 2.96
CA SER A 9 -11.65 -12.30 3.25
C SER A 9 -12.08 -11.49 2.02
N LEU A 10 -11.76 -11.94 0.80
CA LEU A 10 -11.98 -11.15 -0.42
C LEU A 10 -13.46 -10.86 -0.70
N SER A 11 -14.40 -11.66 -0.19
CA SER A 11 -15.83 -11.34 -0.27
C SER A 11 -16.20 -10.09 0.53
N GLU A 12 -15.50 -9.82 1.63
CA GLU A 12 -15.74 -8.69 2.53
C GLU A 12 -14.91 -7.45 2.14
N ASN A 13 -13.68 -7.66 1.65
CA ASN A 13 -12.74 -6.60 1.24
C ASN A 13 -12.76 -6.29 -0.26
N SER A 14 -13.77 -6.79 -0.97
CA SER A 14 -13.85 -6.76 -2.44
C SER A 14 -13.70 -5.37 -3.06
N TYR A 15 -14.03 -4.28 -2.35
CA TYR A 15 -13.94 -2.92 -2.89
C TYR A 15 -12.51 -2.52 -3.28
N GLY A 16 -11.52 -2.80 -2.42
CA GLY A 16 -10.12 -2.38 -2.63
C GLY A 16 -9.36 -3.20 -3.68
N VAL A 17 -9.96 -4.29 -4.16
CA VAL A 17 -9.40 -5.19 -5.19
C VAL A 17 -10.41 -5.51 -6.29
N ARG A 18 -11.51 -4.75 -6.39
CA ARG A 18 -12.67 -5.10 -7.21
C ARG A 18 -12.29 -5.27 -8.69
N THR A 19 -11.47 -4.35 -9.16
CA THR A 19 -10.88 -4.34 -10.50
C THR A 19 -10.02 -5.58 -10.74
N CYS A 20 -9.24 -6.03 -9.76
CA CYS A 20 -8.46 -7.26 -9.83
C CYS A 20 -9.30 -8.53 -10.04
N LEU A 21 -10.56 -8.52 -9.58
CA LEU A 21 -11.46 -9.66 -9.68
C LEU A 21 -12.22 -9.71 -11.01
N VAL A 22 -12.28 -8.61 -11.76
CA VAL A 22 -13.09 -8.48 -12.99
C VAL A 22 -12.28 -8.08 -14.24
N ALA A 23 -11.06 -7.56 -14.06
CA ALA A 23 -10.22 -7.11 -15.16
C ALA A 23 -9.55 -8.28 -15.88
N SER A 24 -9.25 -8.06 -17.17
CA SER A 24 -8.49 -9.00 -18.00
C SER A 24 -6.99 -9.02 -17.67
N SER A 25 -6.49 -8.03 -16.91
CA SER A 25 -5.11 -7.99 -16.42
C SER A 25 -5.05 -8.50 -14.97
N PRO A 26 -4.23 -9.52 -14.66
CA PRO A 26 -4.08 -10.00 -13.30
C PRO A 26 -3.37 -8.94 -12.46
N CYS A 27 -3.96 -8.62 -11.30
CA CYS A 27 -3.25 -7.86 -10.27
C CYS A 27 -2.08 -8.66 -9.72
N ILE A 28 -1.08 -7.93 -9.24
CA ILE A 28 0.08 -8.52 -8.56
C ILE A 28 -0.14 -8.33 -7.06
N ALA A 29 -0.01 -9.39 -6.27
CA ALA A 29 -0.14 -9.32 -4.83
C ALA A 29 1.11 -9.89 -4.15
N TRP A 30 1.55 -9.25 -3.06
CA TRP A 30 2.70 -9.67 -2.26
C TRP A 30 2.49 -9.36 -0.78
N THR A 31 3.36 -9.93 0.05
CA THR A 31 3.37 -9.73 1.50
C THR A 31 4.58 -8.90 1.91
N MET A 32 4.41 -7.96 2.82
CA MET A 32 5.50 -7.14 3.36
C MET A 32 5.11 -6.61 4.74
N ASP A 33 6.03 -6.67 5.70
CA ASP A 33 5.84 -6.09 7.03
C ASP A 33 6.06 -4.57 6.95
N LEU A 34 4.95 -3.80 6.95
CA LEU A 34 4.96 -2.36 6.73
C LEU A 34 5.17 -1.57 8.04
N ASN A 35 4.79 -2.15 9.17
CA ASN A 35 4.84 -1.52 10.50
C ASN A 35 5.94 -2.09 11.41
N ASN A 36 6.68 -3.09 10.94
CA ASN A 36 7.75 -3.77 11.64
C ASN A 36 7.27 -4.47 12.94
N ASP A 37 6.06 -5.03 12.92
CA ASP A 37 5.47 -5.78 14.05
C ASP A 37 5.70 -7.31 13.97
N GLY A 38 6.31 -7.79 12.87
CA GLY A 38 6.57 -9.20 12.60
C GLY A 38 5.41 -9.94 11.90
N LYS A 39 4.29 -9.27 11.62
CA LYS A 39 3.17 -9.78 10.83
C LYS A 39 3.14 -9.05 9.48
N PRO A 40 3.12 -9.79 8.36
CA PRO A 40 3.11 -9.15 7.07
C PRO A 40 1.72 -8.64 6.68
N GLU A 41 1.66 -7.40 6.20
CA GLU A 41 0.55 -6.89 5.42
C GLU A 41 0.51 -7.53 4.02
N VAL A 42 -0.68 -7.55 3.42
CA VAL A 42 -0.88 -7.89 2.01
C VAL A 42 -1.03 -6.62 1.19
N LEU A 43 -0.21 -6.49 0.14
CA LEU A 43 -0.28 -5.42 -0.83
C LEU A 43 -0.79 -5.95 -2.15
N VAL A 44 -1.73 -5.24 -2.76
CA VAL A 44 -2.31 -5.56 -4.08
C VAL A 44 -2.09 -4.40 -5.01
N TYR A 45 -1.39 -4.65 -6.11
CA TYR A 45 -1.18 -3.72 -7.20
C TYR A 45 -2.17 -3.98 -8.34
N ASP A 46 -3.03 -2.99 -8.57
CA ASP A 46 -3.88 -2.87 -9.74
C ASP A 46 -3.13 -2.13 -10.83
N ARG A 47 -2.79 -2.86 -11.90
CA ARG A 47 -2.07 -2.31 -13.06
C ARG A 47 -2.89 -1.34 -13.89
N ASP A 48 -4.19 -1.57 -14.02
CA ASP A 48 -5.07 -0.74 -14.86
C ASP A 48 -5.32 0.61 -14.21
N GLN A 49 -5.46 0.63 -12.87
CA GLN A 49 -5.61 1.86 -12.10
C GLN A 49 -4.27 2.47 -11.69
N ARG A 50 -3.20 1.68 -11.72
CA ARG A 50 -1.88 1.97 -11.13
C ARG A 50 -1.98 2.34 -9.65
N GLU A 51 -2.71 1.51 -8.91
CA GLU A 51 -2.96 1.71 -7.48
C GLU A 51 -2.42 0.53 -6.68
N ILE A 52 -1.89 0.81 -5.49
CA ILE A 52 -1.51 -0.20 -4.51
C ILE A 52 -2.41 -0.03 -3.30
N THR A 53 -3.07 -1.10 -2.91
CA THR A 53 -3.92 -1.19 -1.73
C THR A 53 -3.26 -2.12 -0.71
N ALA A 54 -3.03 -1.65 0.51
CA ALA A 54 -2.46 -2.45 1.60
C ALA A 54 -3.54 -2.91 2.57
N PHE A 55 -3.44 -4.15 3.04
CA PHE A 55 -4.34 -4.78 3.97
C PHE A 55 -3.56 -5.34 5.16
N SER A 56 -4.07 -5.13 6.37
CA SER A 56 -3.56 -5.79 7.59
C SER A 56 -4.66 -6.64 8.21
N GLU A 57 -4.26 -7.66 8.97
CA GLU A 57 -5.15 -8.55 9.70
C GLU A 57 -5.24 -8.11 11.17
N GLU A 58 -6.39 -7.62 11.58
CA GLU A 58 -6.68 -7.20 12.94
C GLU A 58 -7.90 -7.95 13.47
N ASN A 59 -7.76 -8.64 14.61
CA ASN A 59 -8.85 -9.42 15.22
C ASN A 59 -9.49 -10.40 14.22
N GLU A 60 -8.67 -11.15 13.48
CA GLU A 60 -9.10 -12.14 12.47
C GLU A 60 -9.87 -11.52 11.28
N GLN A 61 -9.81 -10.19 11.13
CA GLN A 61 -10.42 -9.48 10.02
C GLN A 61 -9.36 -8.73 9.23
N TRP A 62 -9.37 -8.95 7.92
CA TRP A 62 -8.56 -8.16 7.00
C TRP A 62 -9.22 -6.81 6.76
N ARG A 63 -8.44 -5.74 6.79
CA ARG A 63 -8.91 -4.37 6.54
C ARG A 63 -7.94 -3.61 5.66
N ASN A 64 -8.46 -2.74 4.82
CA ASN A 64 -7.62 -1.78 4.11
C ASN A 64 -7.03 -0.77 5.11
N ILE A 65 -5.70 -0.65 5.12
CA ILE A 65 -4.98 0.23 6.05
C ILE A 65 -4.24 1.38 5.34
N ALA A 66 -3.93 1.22 4.06
CA ALA A 66 -3.25 2.24 3.27
C ALA A 66 -3.53 2.08 1.78
N GLY A 67 -3.32 3.16 1.04
CA GLY A 67 -3.44 3.19 -0.41
C GLY A 67 -2.41 4.14 -1.02
N PHE A 68 -1.96 3.80 -2.22
CA PHE A 68 -1.13 4.64 -3.06
C PHE A 68 -1.72 4.63 -4.46
N SER A 69 -1.91 5.81 -5.06
CA SER A 69 -2.34 5.94 -6.44
C SER A 69 -1.26 6.64 -7.25
N CYS A 70 -0.78 5.96 -8.29
CA CYS A 70 0.17 6.48 -9.26
C CYS A 70 -0.55 7.14 -10.46
N ARG A 71 -1.85 7.40 -10.32
CA ARG A 71 -2.70 7.98 -11.36
C ARG A 71 -2.44 9.47 -11.56
N ASP A 72 -2.06 10.19 -10.51
CA ASP A 72 -1.67 11.59 -10.62
C ASP A 72 -0.14 11.78 -10.75
N ARG A 73 0.25 12.83 -11.48
CA ARG A 73 1.67 13.17 -11.71
C ARG A 73 2.40 13.65 -10.46
N ILE A 74 1.65 13.92 -9.38
CA ILE A 74 2.18 14.42 -8.12
C ILE A 74 2.75 13.25 -7.31
N SER A 75 1.99 12.16 -7.21
CA SER A 75 2.35 10.91 -6.53
C SER A 75 3.31 10.07 -7.37
N CYS A 76 3.22 10.17 -8.70
CA CYS A 76 4.11 9.52 -9.65
C CYS A 76 4.54 10.45 -10.80
N PRO A 77 5.65 11.20 -10.65
CA PRO A 77 6.22 11.98 -11.74
C PRO A 77 6.49 11.10 -12.98
N ASP A 78 6.24 11.62 -14.19
CA ASP A 78 6.31 10.87 -15.47
C ASP A 78 7.60 10.05 -15.63
N LYS A 79 8.75 10.56 -15.14
CA LYS A 79 10.06 9.87 -15.15
C LYS A 79 10.07 8.52 -14.43
N TYR A 80 9.13 8.26 -13.52
CA TYR A 80 9.05 7.05 -12.72
C TYR A 80 7.92 6.11 -13.18
N SER A 81 6.94 6.60 -13.95
CA SER A 81 5.75 5.83 -14.32
C SER A 81 6.05 4.57 -15.16
N ALA A 82 6.97 4.63 -16.13
CA ALA A 82 7.35 3.47 -16.94
C ALA A 82 8.25 2.48 -16.18
N ALA A 83 9.01 2.96 -15.19
CA ALA A 83 9.83 2.12 -14.34
C ALA A 83 9.01 1.45 -13.23
N PHE A 84 7.92 2.10 -12.79
CA PHE A 84 7.07 1.64 -11.68
C PHE A 84 6.47 0.25 -11.94
N ASP A 85 5.73 0.08 -13.05
CA ASP A 85 5.10 -1.19 -13.39
C ASP A 85 6.15 -2.32 -13.55
N ARG A 86 7.30 -1.99 -14.14
CA ARG A 86 8.40 -2.95 -14.36
C ARG A 86 9.07 -3.37 -13.04
N ALA A 87 9.33 -2.43 -12.14
CA ALA A 87 9.93 -2.71 -10.84
C ALA A 87 9.05 -3.66 -10.01
N ILE A 88 7.72 -3.43 -10.01
CA ILE A 88 6.76 -4.32 -9.34
C ILE A 88 6.80 -5.72 -9.96
N GLN A 89 6.80 -5.83 -11.29
CA GLN A 89 6.88 -7.12 -11.99
C GLN A 89 8.19 -7.87 -11.74
N GLN A 90 9.30 -7.15 -11.56
CA GLN A 90 10.62 -7.71 -11.28
C GLN A 90 10.83 -8.04 -9.79
N GLY A 91 9.87 -7.70 -8.92
CA GLY A 91 9.98 -7.89 -7.47
C GLY A 91 10.98 -6.95 -6.81
N GLU A 92 11.30 -5.81 -7.44
CA GLU A 92 12.16 -4.76 -6.91
C GLU A 92 11.41 -3.93 -5.86
N LEU A 93 11.01 -4.58 -4.78
CA LEU A 93 10.11 -4.06 -3.74
C LEU A 93 10.86 -3.92 -2.41
N GLY A 94 10.50 -2.93 -1.62
CA GLY A 94 11.04 -2.75 -0.27
C GLY A 94 10.22 -1.75 0.54
N THR A 95 10.46 -1.74 1.85
CA THR A 95 9.92 -0.72 2.76
C THR A 95 10.96 0.36 3.03
N ILE A 96 10.47 1.56 3.33
CA ILE A 96 11.28 2.65 3.87
C ILE A 96 10.54 3.16 5.08
N GLU A 97 11.24 3.24 6.22
CA GLU A 97 10.69 3.80 7.45
C GLU A 97 10.14 5.20 7.19
N LYS A 98 8.90 5.46 7.62
CA LYS A 98 8.33 6.81 7.61
C LYS A 98 8.97 7.56 8.80
N PRO A 99 9.82 8.59 8.62
CA PRO A 99 10.41 9.27 9.77
C PRO A 99 9.38 10.22 10.42
N GLY A 100 9.41 10.40 11.76
CA GLY A 100 8.58 11.42 12.42
C GLY A 100 9.15 12.13 13.65
N ARG A 101 9.03 13.48 13.66
CA ARG A 101 9.00 14.39 14.82
C ARG A 101 8.78 15.87 14.46
N ASP A 102 7.76 16.50 15.08
CA ASP A 102 7.29 17.90 14.94
C ASP A 102 8.11 18.97 15.66
N LEU A 103 8.14 20.18 15.09
CA LEU A 103 9.09 21.22 15.51
C LEU A 103 8.52 22.15 16.58
N GLN A 104 9.33 22.41 17.60
CA GLN A 104 9.07 23.40 18.64
C GLN A 104 10.22 24.40 18.71
N ILE A 105 9.85 25.67 18.68
CA ILE A 105 10.76 26.79 18.86
C ILE A 105 10.06 27.79 19.76
N ASP A 106 10.83 28.48 20.61
CA ASP A 106 10.53 29.79 21.21
C ASP A 106 9.20 30.43 20.74
N GLY A 107 8.14 29.97 21.40
CA GLY A 107 6.73 30.23 21.11
C GLY A 107 6.10 29.47 19.93
N GLN A 108 6.76 29.40 18.78
CA GLN A 108 6.15 28.97 17.52
C GLN A 108 6.42 27.50 17.13
N ARG A 109 5.35 26.70 17.02
CA ARG A 109 5.35 25.40 16.33
C ARG A 109 5.23 25.59 14.83
N TYR A 110 5.96 24.75 14.09
CA TYR A 110 5.92 24.65 12.64
C TYR A 110 5.49 23.24 12.25
N LYS A 111 4.76 23.15 11.13
CA LYS A 111 3.95 21.98 10.75
C LYS A 111 4.79 20.75 10.45
N LEU A 112 4.28 19.59 10.84
CA LEU A 112 4.50 18.31 10.18
C LEU A 112 3.18 17.56 10.14
N ASP A 113 2.83 17.05 8.97
CA ASP A 113 1.66 16.19 8.83
C ASP A 113 2.09 14.73 8.87
N TYR A 114 1.44 13.98 9.77
CA TYR A 114 1.51 12.54 9.92
C TYR A 114 0.07 12.02 9.89
N TYR A 115 -0.32 11.20 8.92
CA TYR A 115 -1.62 10.54 8.94
C TYR A 115 -1.48 9.06 8.55
N GLY A 116 -1.86 8.18 9.51
CA GLY A 116 -1.65 6.71 9.57
C GLY A 116 -0.72 6.30 10.75
N ALA A 117 -1.06 5.24 11.50
CA ALA A 117 -0.28 4.74 12.65
C ALA A 117 0.97 3.96 12.19
N TYR A 118 2.06 4.12 12.93
CA TYR A 118 3.15 3.15 12.97
C TYR A 118 2.68 1.90 13.69
#